data_AF-A0A662U7C0-F1
#
_entry.id   AF-A0A662U7C0-F1
#
_cell.length_a   1.000
_cell.length_b   1.000
_cell.length_c   1.000
_cell.angle_alpha   90.00
_cell.angle_beta   90.00
_cell.angle_gamma   90.00
#
_symmetry.space_group_name_H-M   'P 1'
#
loop_
_entity.id
_entity.type
_entity.pdbx_description
1 polymer ?
#
loop_
_entity_poly.entity_id
_entity_poly.type
_entity_poly.pdbx_seq_one_letter_code
_entity_poly.pdbx_strand_id
1 'polypeptide(L)'
;MENSKGIFKRYIYVIIPIEVVLGLVYSVAGFIAIINWYLGTTGAGEFLYSDYIPGDLGISLVMLSIGFLMILSAYYWFKRKPVKSLAATILGLGLAVAAMVMQVLVIIASWLDGIIVGEPIACEELVMGSLRAEALLGYVALPLFYISLRILSETIT
;
A
#
# COMPACT_ATOMS: atom_id res chain seq x y z
N MET A 1 -24.44 4.71 23.11
CA MET A 1 -24.57 3.63 22.10
C MET A 1 -25.16 4.08 20.75
N GLU A 2 -26.02 5.10 20.68
CA GLU A 2 -26.63 5.55 19.40
C GLU A 2 -25.66 6.35 18.50
N ASN A 3 -24.71 7.08 19.10
CA ASN A 3 -23.73 7.90 18.38
C ASN A 3 -22.68 7.08 17.60
N SER A 4 -22.29 5.91 18.13
CA SER A 4 -21.30 5.00 17.50
C SER A 4 -21.81 4.41 16.16
N LYS A 5 -23.11 4.09 16.07
CA LYS A 5 -23.71 3.57 14.82
C LYS A 5 -23.74 4.61 13.69
N GLY A 6 -23.90 5.90 14.02
CA GLY A 6 -23.90 6.99 13.04
C GLY A 6 -22.50 7.28 12.48
N ILE A 7 -21.49 7.27 13.36
CA ILE A 7 -20.08 7.46 13.00
C ILE A 7 -19.58 6.30 12.14
N PHE A 8 -19.88 5.06 12.53
CA PHE A 8 -19.52 3.85 11.76
C PHE A 8 -20.13 3.86 10.36
N LYS A 9 -21.39 4.32 10.24
CA LYS A 9 -22.07 4.43 8.95
C LYS A 9 -21.41 5.49 8.06
N ARG A 10 -21.16 6.71 8.56
CA ARG A 10 -20.49 7.77 7.80
C ARG A 10 -19.05 7.40 7.40
N TYR A 11 -18.30 6.77 8.30
CA TYR A 11 -16.96 6.27 8.05
C TYR A 11 -16.92 5.32 6.86
N ILE A 12 -17.79 4.30 6.87
CA ILE A 12 -17.85 3.29 5.83
C ILE A 12 -18.20 3.89 4.45
N TYR A 13 -19.12 4.86 4.41
CA TYR A 13 -19.53 5.47 3.14
C TYR A 13 -18.44 6.33 2.48
N VAL A 14 -17.47 6.85 3.25
CA VAL A 14 -16.37 7.67 2.72
C VAL A 14 -15.12 6.84 2.48
N ILE A 15 -14.81 5.89 3.35
CA ILE A 15 -13.53 5.19 3.33
C ILE A 15 -13.52 3.99 2.41
N ILE A 16 -14.63 3.26 2.27
CA ILE A 16 -14.70 2.16 1.30
C ILE A 16 -14.43 2.63 -0.14
N PRO A 17 -15.02 3.72 -0.65
CA PRO A 17 -14.68 4.22 -1.99
C PRO A 17 -13.20 4.55 -2.15
N ILE A 18 -12.59 5.18 -1.15
CA ILE A 18 -11.16 5.55 -1.18
C ILE A 18 -10.29 4.29 -1.16
N GLU A 19 -10.62 3.31 -0.32
CA GLU A 19 -9.95 2.00 -0.27
C GLU A 19 -10.05 1.27 -1.59
N VAL A 20 -11.22 1.28 -2.26
CA VAL A 20 -11.38 0.63 -3.56
C VAL A 20 -10.49 1.28 -4.61
N VAL A 21 -10.46 2.62 -4.65
CA VAL A 21 -9.57 3.33 -5.58
C VAL A 21 -8.11 3.02 -5.27
N LEU A 22 -7.71 3.10 -4.00
CA LEU A 22 -6.35 2.79 -3.57
C LEU A 22 -5.98 1.34 -3.90
N GLY A 23 -6.91 0.41 -3.67
CA GLY A 23 -6.75 -1.00 -3.97
C GLY A 23 -6.59 -1.29 -5.46
N LEU A 24 -7.35 -0.60 -6.31
CA LEU A 24 -7.17 -0.66 -7.76
C LEU A 24 -5.78 -0.15 -8.19
N VAL A 25 -5.32 0.97 -7.61
CA VAL A 25 -3.98 1.51 -7.91
C VAL A 25 -2.89 0.53 -7.48
N TYR A 26 -3.00 -0.07 -6.29
CA TYR A 26 -2.11 -1.14 -5.84
C TYR A 26 -2.13 -2.34 -6.77
N SER A 27 -3.31 -2.78 -7.22
CA SER A 27 -3.41 -3.90 -8.16
C SER A 27 -2.74 -3.59 -9.50
N VAL A 28 -2.98 -2.40 -10.06
CA VAL A 28 -2.33 -1.96 -11.31
C VAL A 28 -0.81 -1.94 -11.14
N ALA A 29 -0.30 -1.36 -10.05
CA ALA A 29 1.13 -1.33 -9.77
C ALA A 29 1.72 -2.74 -9.63
N GLY A 30 1.01 -3.65 -8.97
CA GLY A 30 1.41 -5.06 -8.87
C GLY A 30 1.47 -5.77 -10.22
N PHE A 31 0.49 -5.54 -11.12
CA PHE A 31 0.54 -6.08 -12.48
C PHE A 31 1.68 -5.48 -13.31
N ILE A 32 1.96 -4.19 -13.17
CA ILE A 32 3.10 -3.54 -13.83
C ILE A 32 4.42 -4.18 -13.35
N ALA A 33 4.56 -4.45 -12.05
CA ALA A 33 5.75 -5.13 -11.51
C ALA A 33 5.95 -6.53 -12.12
N ILE A 34 4.88 -7.30 -12.34
CA ILE A 34 4.94 -8.60 -13.05
C ILE A 34 5.42 -8.42 -14.48
N ILE A 35 4.86 -7.44 -15.20
CA ILE A 35 5.26 -7.15 -16.58
C ILE A 35 6.74 -6.77 -16.62
N ASN A 36 7.17 -5.85 -15.76
CA ASN A 36 8.58 -5.43 -15.68
C ASN A 36 9.50 -6.60 -15.36
N TRP A 37 9.12 -7.47 -14.43
CA TRP A 37 9.89 -8.69 -14.14
C TRP A 37 10.01 -9.61 -15.37
N TYR A 38 8.92 -9.79 -16.13
CA TYR A 38 8.91 -10.61 -17.34
C TYR A 38 9.78 -10.01 -18.45
N LEU A 39 9.69 -8.70 -18.69
CA LEU A 39 10.53 -7.99 -19.68
C LEU A 39 12.01 -8.06 -19.30
N GLY A 40 12.33 -7.88 -18.02
CA GLY A 40 13.70 -8.02 -17.50
C GLY A 40 14.27 -9.43 -17.65
N THR A 41 13.43 -10.46 -17.49
CA THR A 41 13.86 -11.87 -17.63
C THR A 41 14.08 -12.26 -19.10
N THR A 42 13.25 -11.72 -20.00
CA THR A 42 13.30 -12.07 -21.44
C THR A 42 14.28 -11.19 -22.23
N GLY A 43 14.78 -10.10 -21.64
CA GLY A 43 15.62 -9.11 -22.32
C GLY A 43 14.90 -8.39 -23.47
N ALA A 44 13.57 -8.46 -23.49
CA ALA A 44 12.75 -7.92 -24.55
C ALA A 44 11.97 -6.71 -24.02
N GLY A 45 12.31 -5.52 -24.51
CA GLY A 45 11.52 -4.29 -24.31
C GLY A 45 12.02 -3.35 -23.20
N GLU A 46 11.43 -2.16 -23.19
CA GLU A 46 11.67 -1.12 -22.18
C GLU A 46 10.79 -1.37 -20.94
N PHE A 47 11.36 -1.16 -19.76
CA PHE A 47 10.61 -1.26 -18.50
C PHE A 47 9.55 -0.16 -18.42
N LEU A 48 8.35 -0.52 -17.97
CA LEU A 48 7.26 0.44 -17.77
C LEU A 48 7.41 1.10 -16.40
N TYR A 49 7.66 2.41 -16.37
CA TYR A 49 7.81 3.18 -15.12
C TYR A 49 8.86 2.59 -14.16
N SER A 50 10.04 2.25 -14.68
CA SER A 50 11.14 1.62 -13.92
C SER A 50 11.48 2.30 -12.61
N ASP A 51 11.37 3.62 -12.58
CA ASP A 51 11.81 4.42 -11.43
C ASP A 51 10.78 4.42 -10.29
N TYR A 52 9.52 4.08 -10.60
CA TYR A 52 8.40 4.08 -9.65
C TYR A 52 7.95 2.66 -9.26
N ILE A 53 8.04 1.71 -10.18
CA ILE A 53 7.59 0.33 -10.01
C ILE A 53 8.71 -0.63 -10.46
N PRO A 54 9.46 -1.21 -9.51
CA PRO A 54 10.52 -2.15 -9.85
C PRO A 54 9.94 -3.47 -10.38
N GLY A 55 10.69 -4.12 -11.27
CA GLY A 55 10.36 -5.45 -11.81
C GLY A 55 10.66 -6.59 -10.84
N ASP A 56 10.04 -6.58 -9.66
CA ASP A 56 10.26 -7.57 -8.60
C ASP A 56 8.97 -8.34 -8.29
N LEU A 57 9.04 -9.68 -8.32
CA LEU A 57 7.90 -10.55 -8.03
C LEU A 57 7.41 -10.45 -6.58
N GLY A 58 8.31 -10.26 -5.62
CA GLY A 58 7.95 -10.07 -4.21
C GLY A 58 7.12 -8.80 -4.02
N ILE A 59 7.54 -7.71 -4.66
CA ILE A 59 6.80 -6.44 -4.65
C ILE A 59 5.44 -6.60 -5.33
N SER A 60 5.38 -7.32 -6.46
CA SER A 60 4.11 -7.60 -7.13
C SER A 60 3.13 -8.37 -6.23
N LEU A 61 3.63 -9.37 -5.48
CA LEU A 61 2.82 -10.18 -4.58
C LEU A 61 2.26 -9.33 -3.44
N VAL A 62 3.10 -8.46 -2.86
CA VAL A 62 2.69 -7.54 -1.79
C VAL A 62 1.63 -6.56 -2.29
N MET A 63 1.88 -5.89 -3.42
CA MET A 63 0.95 -4.91 -4.00
C MET A 63 -0.39 -5.53 -4.39
N LEU A 64 -0.38 -6.70 -5.04
CA LEU A 64 -1.62 -7.42 -5.38
C LEU A 64 -2.39 -7.86 -4.14
N SER A 65 -1.68 -8.33 -3.10
CA SER A 65 -2.32 -8.73 -1.83
C SER A 65 -3.03 -7.56 -1.16
N ILE A 66 -2.37 -6.40 -1.11
CA ILE A 66 -2.96 -5.15 -0.60
C ILE A 66 -4.20 -4.77 -1.42
N GLY A 67 -4.05 -4.73 -2.75
CA GLY A 67 -5.14 -4.34 -3.66
C GLY A 67 -6.36 -5.24 -3.54
N PHE A 68 -6.16 -6.56 -3.52
CA PHE A 68 -7.26 -7.52 -3.37
C PHE A 68 -7.91 -7.46 -2.00
N LEU A 69 -7.18 -7.23 -0.90
CA LEU A 69 -7.77 -7.07 0.42
C LEU A 69 -8.66 -5.83 0.52
N MET A 70 -8.23 -4.71 -0.08
CA MET A 70 -9.02 -3.48 -0.14
C MET A 70 -10.27 -3.62 -1.02
N ILE A 71 -10.19 -4.34 -2.14
CA ILE A 71 -11.38 -4.64 -2.96
C ILE A 71 -12.31 -5.63 -2.24
N LEU A 72 -11.73 -6.60 -1.52
CA LEU A 72 -12.48 -7.59 -0.74
C LEU A 72 -13.23 -6.96 0.45
N SER A 73 -12.70 -5.87 1.04
CA SER A 73 -13.40 -5.12 2.09
C SER A 73 -14.75 -4.60 1.56
N ALA A 74 -14.75 -3.98 0.39
CA ALA A 74 -15.96 -3.49 -0.28
C ALA A 74 -16.94 -4.63 -0.59
N TYR A 75 -16.45 -5.79 -1.05
CA TYR A 75 -17.29 -6.96 -1.28
C TYR A 75 -18.00 -7.43 0.00
N TYR A 76 -17.29 -7.54 1.12
CA TYR A 76 -17.89 -7.94 2.39
C TYR A 76 -18.89 -6.92 2.93
N TRP A 77 -18.67 -5.64 2.66
CA TRP A 77 -19.63 -4.60 2.96
C TRP A 77 -20.95 -4.80 2.21
N PHE A 78 -20.92 -5.02 0.89
CA PHE A 78 -22.13 -5.28 0.11
C PHE A 78 -22.88 -6.54 0.57
N LYS A 79 -22.15 -7.53 1.10
CA LYS A 79 -22.74 -8.74 1.72
C LYS A 79 -23.26 -8.53 3.16
N ARG A 80 -23.29 -7.29 3.66
CA ARG A 80 -23.72 -6.92 5.02
C ARG A 80 -22.94 -7.64 6.13
N LYS A 81 -21.64 -7.91 5.91
CA LYS A 81 -20.72 -8.51 6.90
C LYS A 81 -19.68 -7.48 7.37
N PRO A 82 -20.08 -6.49 8.20
CA PRO A 82 -19.25 -5.33 8.53
C PRO A 82 -17.95 -5.70 9.26
N VAL A 83 -17.97 -6.72 10.12
CA VAL A 83 -16.77 -7.18 10.84
C VAL A 83 -15.71 -7.72 9.86
N LYS A 84 -16.13 -8.48 8.83
CA LYS A 84 -15.22 -9.00 7.81
C LYS A 84 -14.70 -7.92 6.88
N SER A 85 -15.54 -6.92 6.58
CA SER A 85 -15.13 -5.72 5.85
C SER A 85 -14.03 -4.97 6.61
N LEU A 86 -14.26 -4.68 7.89
CA LEU A 86 -13.30 -3.96 8.74
C LEU A 86 -11.99 -4.75 8.90
N ALA A 87 -12.07 -6.07 9.07
CA ALA A 87 -10.87 -6.92 9.13
C ALA A 87 -10.06 -6.87 7.81
N ALA A 88 -10.72 -6.97 6.66
CA ALA A 88 -10.06 -6.88 5.36
C ALA A 88 -9.42 -5.50 5.13
N THR A 89 -10.12 -4.42 5.51
CA THR A 89 -9.61 -3.04 5.52
C THR A 89 -8.33 -2.92 6.35
N ILE A 90 -8.36 -3.37 7.61
CA ILE A 90 -7.22 -3.25 8.53
C ILE A 90 -6.03 -4.07 8.04
N LEU A 91 -6.27 -5.28 7.51
CA LEU A 91 -5.20 -6.11 6.95
C LEU A 91 -4.60 -5.49 5.68
N GLY A 92 -5.43 -4.99 4.76
CA GLY A 92 -4.95 -4.35 3.53
C GLY A 92 -4.15 -3.07 3.81
N LEU A 93 -4.70 -2.19 4.64
CA LEU A 93 -4.02 -0.96 5.06
C LEU A 93 -2.77 -1.24 5.92
N GLY A 94 -2.82 -2.24 6.79
CA GLY A 94 -1.68 -2.65 7.60
C GLY A 94 -0.52 -3.17 6.75
N LEU A 95 -0.81 -3.98 5.72
CA LEU A 95 0.20 -4.40 4.74
C LEU A 95 0.74 -3.23 3.92
N ALA A 96 -0.10 -2.27 3.52
CA ALA A 96 0.34 -1.05 2.84
C ALA A 96 1.31 -0.22 3.70
N VAL A 97 0.99 -0.01 4.98
CA VAL A 97 1.86 0.68 5.92
C VAL A 97 3.15 -0.10 6.19
N ALA A 98 3.08 -1.43 6.31
CA ALA A 98 4.27 -2.26 6.48
C ALA A 98 5.21 -2.17 5.26
N ALA A 99 4.66 -2.22 4.04
CA ALA A 99 5.42 -2.05 2.80
C ALA A 99 6.10 -0.68 2.73
N MET A 100 5.38 0.38 3.11
CA MET A 100 5.92 1.74 3.23
C MET A 100 7.09 1.82 4.21
N VAL A 101 6.94 1.24 5.40
CA VAL A 101 8.01 1.23 6.42
C VAL A 101 9.23 0.49 5.91
N MET A 102 9.05 -0.67 5.26
CA MET A 102 10.15 -1.41 4.65
C MET A 102 10.87 -0.57 3.60
N GLN A 103 10.13 0.11 2.73
CA GLN A 103 10.72 0.98 1.71
C GLN A 103 11.52 2.13 2.33
N VAL A 104 11.01 2.77 3.38
CA VAL A 104 11.75 3.80 4.14
C VAL A 104 13.03 3.24 4.76
N LEU A 105 12.98 2.03 5.33
CA LEU A 105 14.17 1.37 5.89
C LEU A 105 15.22 1.06 4.82
N VAL A 106 14.79 0.64 3.62
CA VAL A 106 15.70 0.40 2.48
C VAL A 106 16.42 1.70 2.10
N ILE A 107 15.70 2.82 2.01
CA ILE A 107 16.29 4.13 1.70
C ILE A 107 17.35 4.52 2.75
N ILE A 108 17.02 4.36 4.03
CA ILE A 108 17.95 4.66 5.13
C ILE A 108 19.19 3.74 5.06
N ALA A 109 19.00 2.46 4.76
CA ALA A 109 20.09 1.50 4.63
C ALA A 109 21.03 1.86 3.47
N SER A 110 20.48 2.18 2.29
CA SER A 110 21.27 2.63 1.13
C SER A 110 22.05 3.90 1.43
N TRP A 111 21.44 4.84 2.18
CA TRP A 111 22.11 6.08 2.58
C TRP A 111 23.28 5.82 3.55
N LEU A 112 23.08 4.93 4.52
CA LEU A 112 24.12 4.53 5.47
C LEU A 112 25.29 3.83 4.77
N ASP A 113 24.99 2.96 3.80
CA ASP A 113 26.00 2.24 3.03
C ASP A 113 26.85 3.21 2.19
N GLY A 114 26.22 4.20 1.53
CA GLY A 114 26.93 5.24 0.80
C GLY A 114 27.91 6.04 1.67
N ILE A 115 27.54 6.34 2.92
CA ILE A 115 28.44 7.00 3.90
C ILE A 115 29.63 6.11 4.26
N ILE A 116 29.40 4.81 4.47
CA ILE A 116 30.45 3.86 4.87
C ILE A 116 31.45 3.62 3.74
N VAL A 117 30.96 3.47 2.51
CA VAL A 117 31.79 3.21 1.31
C VAL A 117 32.47 4.50 0.82
N GLY A 118 31.96 5.67 1.21
CA GLY A 118 32.51 6.97 0.82
C GLY A 118 32.08 7.40 -0.58
N GLU A 119 30.96 6.86 -1.08
CA GLU A 119 30.38 7.24 -2.37
C GLU A 119 29.57 8.54 -2.24
N PRO A 120 29.55 9.39 -3.29
CA PRO A 120 28.76 10.60 -3.28
C PRO A 120 27.28 10.23 -3.25
N ILE A 121 26.62 10.55 -2.14
CA ILE A 121 25.18 10.33 -2.00
C ILE A 121 24.43 11.23 -2.98
N ALA A 122 23.86 10.63 -4.02
CA ALA A 122 22.97 11.33 -4.93
C ALA A 122 21.64 11.59 -4.22
N CYS A 123 21.33 12.86 -3.93
CA CYS A 123 20.01 13.26 -3.38
C CYS A 123 18.84 12.80 -4.27
N GLU A 124 19.10 12.54 -5.55
CA GLU A 124 18.15 11.99 -6.52
C GLU A 124 17.64 10.59 -6.12
N GLU A 125 18.51 9.71 -5.62
CA GLU A 125 18.11 8.35 -5.20
C GLU A 125 17.18 8.37 -3.97
N LEU A 126 17.39 9.32 -3.06
CA LEU A 126 16.53 9.56 -1.90
C LEU A 126 15.12 9.99 -2.32
N VAL A 127 15.05 10.92 -3.28
CA VAL A 127 13.79 11.45 -3.80
C VAL A 127 13.03 10.37 -4.56
N MET A 128 13.71 9.63 -5.45
CA MET A 128 13.10 8.56 -6.23
C MET A 128 12.67 7.39 -5.34
N GLY A 129 13.48 7.04 -4.33
CA GLY A 129 13.12 6.02 -3.35
C GLY A 129 11.86 6.36 -2.55
N SER A 130 11.65 7.64 -2.24
CA SER A 130 10.45 8.13 -1.52
C SER A 130 9.21 8.22 -2.42
N LEU A 131 9.42 8.40 -3.74
CA LEU A 131 8.37 8.46 -4.75
C LEU A 131 7.93 7.08 -5.26
N ARG A 132 8.66 6.02 -4.93
CA ARG A 132 8.29 4.65 -5.29
C ARG A 132 6.89 4.30 -4.80
N ALA A 133 6.20 3.47 -5.59
CA ALA A 133 4.79 3.17 -5.40
C ALA A 133 4.46 2.60 -4.00
N GLU A 134 5.34 1.81 -3.39
CA GLU A 134 5.14 1.28 -2.03
C GLU A 134 5.09 2.38 -0.98
N ALA A 135 6.02 3.34 -1.06
CA ALA A 135 6.11 4.46 -0.12
C ALA A 135 4.97 5.45 -0.37
N LEU A 136 4.79 5.88 -1.62
CA LEU A 136 3.80 6.90 -1.99
C LEU A 136 2.37 6.46 -1.65
N LEU A 137 1.97 5.26 -2.06
CA LEU A 137 0.63 4.73 -1.76
C LEU A 137 0.49 4.43 -0.26
N GLY A 138 1.59 4.02 0.39
CA GLY A 138 1.68 3.81 1.83
C GLY A 138 1.42 5.07 2.65
N TYR A 139 1.96 6.22 2.24
CA TYR A 139 1.72 7.50 2.90
C TYR A 139 0.24 7.89 2.84
N VAL A 140 -0.44 7.59 1.74
CA VAL A 140 -1.89 7.80 1.58
C VAL A 140 -2.69 6.81 2.43
N ALA A 141 -2.23 5.56 2.54
CA ALA A 141 -2.84 4.52 3.38
C ALA A 141 -2.70 4.80 4.89
N LEU A 142 -1.66 5.51 5.34
CA LEU A 142 -1.38 5.74 6.76
C LEU A 142 -2.52 6.45 7.53
N PRO A 143 -3.07 7.60 7.07
CA PRO A 143 -4.20 8.23 7.76
C PRO A 143 -5.44 7.33 7.75
N LEU A 144 -5.70 6.60 6.65
CA LEU A 144 -6.82 5.66 6.56
C LEU A 144 -6.67 4.52 7.57
N PHE A 145 -5.44 4.00 7.73
CA PHE A 145 -5.13 2.95 8.70
C PHE A 145 -5.36 3.42 10.14
N TYR A 146 -4.91 4.63 10.48
CA TYR A 146 -5.10 5.21 11.81
C TYR A 146 -6.59 5.34 12.15
N ILE A 147 -7.41 5.85 11.22
CA ILE A 147 -8.86 5.99 11.46
C ILE A 147 -9.51 4.59 11.58
N SER A 148 -9.09 3.62 10.77
CA SER A 148 -9.57 2.22 10.85
C SER A 148 -9.32 1.60 12.22
N LEU A 149 -8.11 1.78 12.77
CA LEU A 149 -7.74 1.27 14.08
C LEU A 149 -8.52 1.94 15.21
N ARG A 150 -8.71 3.26 15.11
CA ARG A 150 -9.50 4.00 16.11
C ARG A 150 -10.93 3.46 16.20
N ILE A 151 -11.55 3.18 15.06
CA ILE A 151 -12.90 2.62 15.03
C ILE A 151 -12.95 1.20 15.57
N LEU A 152 -11.94 0.38 15.27
CA LEU A 152 -11.85 -0.94 15.88
C LEU A 152 -11.80 -0.84 17.41
N SER A 153 -11.01 0.09 17.96
CA SER A 153 -10.93 0.29 19.42
C SER A 153 -12.25 0.75 20.03
N GLU A 154 -12.97 1.65 19.37
CA GLU A 154 -14.30 2.12 19.79
C GLU A 154 -15.41 1.05 19.65
N THR A 155 -15.16 -0.03 18.91
CA THR A 155 -16.13 -1.13 18.73
C THR A 155 -15.94 -2.26 19.75
N ILE A 156 -14.73 -2.39 20.33
CA ILE A 156 -14.38 -3.43 21.31
C ILE A 156 -14.63 -2.94 22.75
N THR A 157 -14.74 -1.63 22.97
CA THR A 157 -14.99 -0.99 24.28
C THR A 157 -16.48 -0.66 24.44
#